data_AF-A0A966FBK6-F1
#
_entry.id   AF-A0A966FBK6-F1
#
_cell.length_a   1.000
_cell.length_b   1.000
_cell.length_c   1.000
_cell.angle_alpha   90.00
_cell.angle_beta   90.00
_cell.angle_gamma   90.00
#
_symmetry.space_group_name_H-M   'P 1'
#
loop_
_entity.id
_entity.type
_entity.pdbx_description
1 polymer ?
#
loop_
_entity_poly.entity_id
_entity_poly.type
_entity_poly.pdbx_seq_one_letter_code
_entity_poly.pdbx_strand_id
1 'polypeptide(L)' 'MSRTKKIQFNVNEREYQRLKEYAESVDLSMAEVLRDYIKNLAHPEGCRNTSHS' A
#
# COMPACT_ATOMS: atom_id res chain seq x y z
N MET A 1 6.97 -12.38 -16.38
CA MET A 1 7.98 -11.44 -15.84
C MET A 1 7.27 -10.25 -15.20
N SER A 2 7.04 -10.31 -13.88
CA SER A 2 6.25 -9.32 -13.16
C SER A 2 7.11 -8.07 -12.94
N ARG A 3 6.80 -6.97 -13.65
CA ARG A 3 7.50 -5.69 -13.50
C ARG A 3 7.19 -5.11 -12.11
N THR A 4 8.06 -5.33 -11.13
CA THR A 4 7.99 -4.66 -9.84
C THR A 4 8.30 -3.18 -10.04
N LYS A 5 7.36 -2.31 -9.64
CA LYS A 5 7.57 -0.86 -9.62
C LYS A 5 8.04 -0.47 -8.22
N LYS A 6 9.21 0.18 -8.13
CA LYS A 6 9.69 0.75 -6.88
C LYS A 6 9.07 2.13 -6.71
N ILE A 7 8.44 2.37 -5.57
CA ILE A 7 7.94 3.69 -5.19
C ILE A 7 8.76 4.17 -3.99
N GLN A 8 9.24 5.41 -4.05
CA GLN A 8 9.95 6.06 -2.96
C GLN A 8 9.12 7.27 -2.54
N PHE A 9 8.89 7.42 -1.25
CA PHE A 9 8.15 8.54 -0.67
C PHE A 9 9.01 9.20 0.39
N ASN A 10 9.01 10.53 0.39
CA ASN A 10 9.52 11.30 1.51
C ASN A 10 8.35 11.53 2.47
N VAL A 11 8.53 11.10 3.70
CA VAL A 11 7.57 11.30 4.79
C VAL A 11 8.27 12.07 5.90
N ASN A 12 7.49 12.81 6.69
CA ASN A 12 8.04 13.40 7.91
C ASN A 12 8.17 12.33 9.01
N GLU A 13 8.89 12.66 10.09
CA GLU A 13 9.16 11.73 11.18
C GLU A 13 7.87 11.25 11.88
N ARG A 14 6.87 12.12 12.01
CA ARG A 14 5.59 11.79 12.65
C ARG A 14 4.78 10.79 11.82
N GLU A 15 4.73 10.99 10.52
CA GLU A 15 4.09 10.07 9.56
C GLU A 15 4.80 8.71 9.56
N TYR A 16 6.14 8.72 9.56
CA TYR A 16 6.93 7.51 9.62
C TYR A 16 6.66 6.70 10.89
N GLN A 17 6.69 7.34 12.06
CA GLN A 17 6.39 6.66 13.32
C GLN A 17 4.96 6.13 13.34
N ARG A 18 3.99 6.91 12.90
CA ARG A 18 2.59 6.45 12.86
C ARG A 18 2.40 5.25 11.93
N LEU A 19 3.06 5.25 10.78
CA LEU A 19 3.03 4.11 9.85
C LEU A 19 3.72 2.88 10.46
N LYS A 20 4.82 3.09 11.19
CA LYS A 20 5.56 2.04 11.89
C LYS A 20 4.71 1.39 12.99
N GLU A 21 4.16 2.20 13.89
CA GLU A 21 3.33 1.73 15.01
C GLU A 21 2.10 0.96 14.49
N TYR A 22 1.46 1.47 13.45
CA TYR A 22 0.34 0.77 12.83
C TYR A 22 0.77 -0.58 12.25
N ALA A 23 1.85 -0.60 11.46
CA ALA A 23 2.40 -1.82 10.86
C ALA A 23 2.74 -2.88 11.93
N GLU A 24 3.37 -2.47 13.03
CA GLU A 24 3.67 -3.34 14.17
C GLU A 24 2.41 -3.85 14.88
N SER A 25 1.38 -3.00 15.04
CA SER A 25 0.12 -3.40 15.67
C SER A 25 -0.69 -4.44 14.88
N VAL A 26 -0.53 -4.47 13.55
CA VAL A 26 -1.24 -5.40 12.67
C VAL A 26 -0.34 -6.55 12.17
N ASP A 27 0.89 -6.65 12.69
CA ASP A 27 1.92 -7.62 12.30
C ASP A 27 2.14 -7.68 10.77
N LEU A 28 2.17 -6.51 10.13
CA LEU A 28 2.43 -6.36 8.69
C LEU A 28 3.68 -5.51 8.46
N SER A 29 4.32 -5.69 7.31
CA SER A 29 5.34 -4.74 6.86
C SER A 29 4.69 -3.40 6.47
N MET A 30 5.41 -2.29 6.64
CA MET A 30 4.96 -0.97 6.16
C MET A 30 4.54 -0.99 4.68
N ALA A 31 5.22 -1.80 3.86
CA ALA A 31 4.90 -1.98 2.45
C ALA A 31 3.56 -2.71 2.24
N GLU A 32 3.21 -3.66 3.11
CA GLU A 32 1.90 -4.32 3.09
C GLU A 32 0.79 -3.39 3.53
N VAL A 33 1.00 -2.60 4.58
CA VAL A 33 0.06 -1.56 5.00
C VAL A 33 -0.24 -0.61 3.84
N LEU A 34 0.79 -0.12 3.14
CA LEU A 34 0.61 0.74 1.97
C LEU A 34 -0.11 0.01 0.83
N ARG A 35 0.23 -1.24 0.55
CA ARG A 35 -0.43 -2.04 -0.49
C ARG A 35 -1.90 -2.28 -0.17
N ASP A 36 -2.22 -2.59 1.08
CA ASP A 36 -3.59 -2.83 1.52
C ASP A 36 -4.41 -1.55 1.44
N TYR A 37 -3.82 -0.42 1.87
CA TYR A 37 -4.43 0.89 1.67
C TYR A 37 -4.71 1.17 0.19
N ILE A 38 -3.75 0.90 -0.72
CA ILE A 38 -3.94 1.05 -2.16
C ILE A 38 -5.06 0.15 -2.71
N LYS A 39 -5.21 -1.08 -2.21
CA LYS A 39 -6.33 -1.96 -2.60
C LYS A 39 -7.68 -1.40 -2.15
N ASN A 40 -7.70 -0.73 -1.01
CA ASN A 40 -8.90 -0.12 -0.42
C ASN A 40 -9.20 1.27 -1.00
N LEU A 41 -8.28 1.87 -1.78
CA LEU A 41 -8.59 3.08 -2.55
C LEU A 41 -9.70 2.73 -3.54
N ALA A 42 -10.88 3.34 -3.34
CA ALA A 42 -12.01 3.21 -4.25
C ALA A 42 -11.47 3.43 -5.67
N HIS A 43 -11.69 2.43 -6.53
CA HIS A 43 -11.34 2.60 -7.93
C HIS A 43 -12.07 3.84 -8.42
N PRO A 44 -11.36 4.86 -8.95
CA PRO A 44 -12.04 5.90 -9.69
C PRO A 44 -12.78 5.18 -10.80
N GLU A 45 -14.10 5.15 -10.69
CA GLU A 45 -15.09 4.53 -11.59
C GLU A 45 -14.51 4.30 -13.00
N GLY A 46 -14.04 3.07 -13.33
CA GLY A 46 -13.60 2.78 -14.70
C GLY A 46 -12.69 1.58 -15.00
N CYS A 47 -11.85 1.08 -14.08
CA CYS A 47 -10.98 -0.06 -14.42
C CYS A 47 -11.56 -1.40 -14.00
N ARG A 48 -12.34 -2.00 -14.92
CA ARG A 48 -12.78 -3.39 -14.87
C ARG A 48 -11.58 -4.29 -15.15
N ASN A 49 -10.88 -4.74 -14.11
CA ASN A 49 -9.82 -5.73 -14.26
C ASN A 49 -10.46 -7.13 -14.19
N THR A 50 -10.67 -7.75 -15.34
CA THR A 50 -11.04 -9.17 -15.44
C THR A 50 -9.95 -10.02 -14.81
N SER A 51 -10.23 -10.59 -13.64
CA SER A 51 -9.47 -11.72 -13.10
C SER A 51 -9.64 -12.89 -14.07
N HIS A 52 -8.58 -13.18 -14.83
CA HIS A 52 -8.49 -14.37 -15.66
C HIS A 52 -8.42 -15.58 -14.72
N SER A 53 -9.42 -16.46 -14.83
CA SER A 53 -9.38 -17.82 -14.28
C SER A 53 -8.66 -18.76 -15.25
#